data_AF-A0A535BD61-F1
#
_entry.id   AF-A0A535BD61-F1
#
_cell.length_a   1.000
_cell.length_b   1.000
_cell.length_c   1.000
_cell.angle_alpha   90.00
_cell.angle_beta   90.00
_cell.angle_gamma   90.00
#
_symmetry.space_group_name_H-M   'P 1'
#
loop_
_entity.id
_entity.type
_entity.pdbx_description
1 polymer ?
#
loop_
_entity_poly.entity_id
_entity_poly.type
_entity_poly.pdbx_seq_one_letter_code
_entity_poly.pdbx_strand_id
1 'polypeptide(L)'
;MGFLDKLFARKEDKAASAEEPPAEVECSHAAVIARWDSAADMGKPELVSAYVCEACHATLSREEGAVFVAAAAERLRVSEEGRQDRMRH
;
A
#
# COMPACT_ATOMS: atom_id res chain seq x y z
N MET A 1 54.32 3.29 9.48
CA MET A 1 52.91 3.72 9.49
C MET A 1 52.29 3.28 8.17
N GLY A 2 51.13 2.60 8.17
CA GLY A 2 50.41 2.36 6.91
C GLY A 2 49.75 1.00 6.70
N PHE A 3 49.52 0.19 7.74
CA PHE A 3 48.67 -1.02 7.60
C PHE A 3 47.16 -0.69 7.53
N LEU A 4 46.78 0.57 7.82
CA LEU A 4 45.38 1.02 7.80
C LEU A 4 44.91 1.55 6.44
N ASP A 5 45.82 1.92 5.52
CA ASP A 5 45.46 2.41 4.18
C ASP A 5 44.83 1.34 3.26
N LYS A 6 45.05 0.05 3.56
CA LYS A 6 44.53 -1.06 2.75
C LYS A 6 43.09 -1.48 3.09
N LEU A 7 42.47 -0.89 4.12
CA LEU A 7 41.08 -1.17 4.47
C LEU A 7 40.07 -0.22 3.81
N PHE A 8 40.52 0.91 3.27
CA PHE A 8 39.65 1.90 2.61
C PHE A 8 39.78 1.95 1.09
N ALA A 9 40.71 1.18 0.50
CA ALA A 9 40.89 1.11 -0.94
C ALA A 9 40.17 -0.11 -1.55
N ARG A 10 38.83 -0.15 -1.46
CA ARG A 10 38.04 -1.01 -2.34
C ARG A 10 36.66 -0.40 -2.62
N LYS A 11 36.56 0.09 -3.86
CA LYS A 11 35.35 0.19 -4.69
C LYS A 11 34.66 1.57 -4.77
N GLU A 12 35.34 2.50 -5.45
CA GLU A 12 34.68 3.20 -6.55
C GLU A 12 34.32 2.18 -7.66
N ASP A 13 33.31 2.51 -8.46
CA ASP A 13 32.56 1.65 -9.40
C ASP A 13 31.42 0.83 -8.82
N LYS A 14 30.24 1.45 -8.79
CA LYS A 14 29.18 1.07 -9.73
C LYS A 14 28.17 2.22 -9.92
N ALA A 15 28.44 3.05 -10.91
CA ALA A 15 27.36 3.65 -11.68
C ALA A 15 26.55 2.50 -12.32
N ALA A 16 25.31 2.32 -11.86
CA ALA A 16 24.18 1.74 -12.60
C ALA A 16 23.04 1.46 -11.61
N SER A 17 22.20 2.45 -11.35
CA SER A 17 20.76 2.19 -11.42
C SER A 17 20.25 2.95 -12.63
N ALA A 18 20.32 2.29 -13.79
CA ALA A 18 19.30 2.50 -14.79
C ALA A 18 18.02 1.89 -14.21
N GLU A 19 17.33 2.64 -13.37
CA GLU A 19 15.91 2.39 -13.13
C GLU A 19 15.18 3.22 -14.19
N GLU A 20 15.02 2.58 -15.35
CA GLU A 20 13.95 2.94 -16.27
C GLU A 20 12.62 2.96 -15.48
N PRO A 21 11.75 3.95 -15.75
CA PRO A 21 10.64 4.29 -14.88
C PRO A 21 9.72 3.07 -14.65
N PRO A 22 9.18 2.87 -13.44
CA PRO A 22 8.15 1.86 -13.25
C PRO A 22 7.04 2.12 -14.27
N ALA A 23 6.71 1.09 -15.06
CA ALA A 23 5.63 1.11 -16.03
C ALA A 23 4.37 1.71 -15.38
N GLU A 24 3.65 2.52 -16.16
CA GLU A 24 2.43 3.24 -15.76
C GLU A 24 1.57 2.41 -14.81
N VAL A 25 1.47 2.86 -13.56
CA VAL A 25 0.62 2.22 -12.55
C VAL A 25 -0.82 2.50 -12.93
N GLU A 26 -1.50 1.57 -13.59
CA GLU A 26 -2.96 1.62 -13.73
C GLU A 26 -3.60 1.47 -12.35
N CYS A 27 -3.86 2.57 -11.66
CA CYS A 27 -4.46 2.56 -10.34
C CYS A 27 -5.99 2.73 -10.42
N SER A 28 -6.73 1.65 -10.17
CA SER A 28 -8.17 1.66 -9.89
C SER A 28 -8.46 1.46 -8.39
N HIS A 29 -7.47 1.84 -7.57
CA HIS A 29 -7.37 1.76 -6.10
C HIS A 29 -8.16 0.63 -5.43
N ALA A 30 -7.62 -0.58 -5.55
CA ALA A 30 -8.06 -1.77 -4.82
C ALA A 30 -7.44 -1.90 -3.40
N ALA A 31 -6.40 -1.12 -3.09
CA ALA A 31 -5.62 -1.23 -1.85
C ALA A 31 -5.51 0.15 -1.15
N VAL A 32 -6.60 0.56 -0.49
CA VAL A 32 -6.69 1.83 0.25
C VAL A 32 -6.62 1.59 1.76
N ILE A 33 -5.85 2.42 2.45
CA ILE A 33 -5.68 2.38 3.91
C ILE A 33 -6.18 3.67 4.53
N ALA A 34 -6.99 3.54 5.58
CA ALA A 34 -7.45 4.66 6.38
C ALA A 34 -6.30 5.31 7.18
N ARG A 35 -6.31 6.64 7.22
CA ARG A 35 -5.47 7.48 8.06
C ARG A 35 -6.35 8.22 9.06
N TRP A 36 -5.80 8.44 10.25
CA TRP A 36 -6.43 9.19 11.33
C TRP A 36 -5.47 10.26 11.82
N ASP A 37 -6.02 11.37 12.31
CA ASP A 37 -5.24 12.48 12.85
C ASP A 37 -4.66 12.17 14.23
N SER A 38 -5.30 11.25 14.97
CA SER A 38 -4.83 10.80 16.27
C SER A 38 -5.01 9.30 16.48
N ALA A 39 -4.21 8.74 17.39
CA ALA A 39 -4.34 7.34 17.80
C ALA A 39 -5.69 7.05 18.48
N ALA A 40 -6.31 8.05 19.12
CA ALA A 40 -7.61 7.90 19.79
C ALA A 40 -8.77 7.69 18.80
N ASP A 41 -8.55 8.03 17.53
CA ASP A 41 -9.53 7.93 16.46
C ASP A 41 -9.42 6.63 15.67
N MET A 42 -8.30 5.91 15.81
CA MET A 42 -8.06 4.67 15.08
C MET A 42 -9.17 3.64 15.31
N GLY A 43 -9.62 3.01 14.22
CA GLY A 43 -10.69 2.02 14.24
C GLY A 43 -12.10 2.61 14.22
N LYS A 44 -12.25 3.94 14.24
CA LYS A 44 -13.53 4.64 14.06
C LYS A 44 -13.64 5.14 12.61
N PRO A 45 -14.44 4.48 11.75
CA PRO A 45 -14.54 4.82 10.32
C PRO A 45 -15.01 6.26 10.07
N GLU A 46 -15.86 6.77 10.96
CA GLU A 46 -16.39 8.12 10.95
C GLU A 46 -15.37 9.19 11.38
N LEU A 47 -14.18 8.80 11.83
CA LEU A 47 -13.10 9.73 12.18
C LEU A 47 -11.89 9.60 11.25
N VAL A 48 -11.98 8.81 10.17
CA VAL A 48 -10.91 8.69 9.17
C VAL A 48 -10.63 10.04 8.53
N SER A 49 -9.43 10.58 8.64
CA SER A 49 -9.10 11.89 8.06
C SER A 49 -8.84 11.82 6.56
N ALA A 50 -8.22 10.74 6.08
CA ALA A 50 -8.01 10.49 4.66
C ALA A 50 -7.80 8.99 4.40
N TYR A 51 -7.84 8.60 3.13
CA TYR A 51 -7.36 7.29 2.70
C TYR A 51 -6.11 7.45 1.85
N VAL A 52 -5.18 6.50 1.94
CA VAL A 52 -3.98 6.47 1.11
C VAL A 52 -3.95 5.15 0.37
N CYS A 53 -3.81 5.19 -0.96
CA CYS A 53 -3.54 3.98 -1.71
C CYS A 53 -2.09 3.54 -1.51
N GLU A 54 -1.86 2.28 -1.16
CA GLU A 54 -0.48 1.77 -1.01
C GLU A 54 0.25 1.59 -2.34
N ALA A 55 -0.48 1.41 -3.44
CA ALA A 55 0.11 1.10 -4.74
C ALA A 55 0.63 2.33 -5.49
N CYS A 56 -0.15 3.41 -5.51
CA CYS A 56 0.21 4.64 -6.22
C CYS A 56 0.43 5.84 -5.29
N HIS A 57 0.23 5.65 -3.97
CA HIS A 57 0.38 6.69 -2.95
C HIS A 57 -0.59 7.88 -3.08
N ALA A 58 -1.64 7.77 -3.89
CA ALA A 58 -2.70 8.77 -3.96
C ALA A 58 -3.40 8.90 -2.60
N THR A 59 -3.58 10.15 -2.17
CA THR A 59 -4.42 10.48 -1.03
C THR A 59 -5.82 10.76 -1.53
N LEU A 60 -6.80 10.06 -0.98
CA LEU A 60 -8.22 10.16 -1.28
C LEU A 60 -8.93 10.83 -0.10
N SER A 61 -10.00 11.57 -0.40
CA SER A 61 -10.87 12.08 0.65
C SER A 61 -11.50 10.93 1.45
N ARG A 62 -12.08 11.26 2.60
CA ARG A 62 -12.85 10.31 3.39
C ARG A 62 -13.96 9.67 2.56
N GLU A 63 -14.70 10.48 1.82
CA GLU A 63 -15.84 10.06 1.01
C GLU A 63 -15.39 9.18 -0.15
N GLU A 64 -14.34 9.59 -0.87
CA GLU A 64 -13.79 8.83 -1.99
C GLU A 64 -13.26 7.47 -1.54
N GLY A 65 -12.45 7.44 -0.48
CA GLY A 65 -11.90 6.19 0.04
C GLY A 65 -12.98 5.27 0.62
N ALA A 66 -14.04 5.81 1.24
CA ALA A 66 -15.15 5.01 1.74
C ALA A 66 -15.87 4.22 0.63
N VAL A 67 -15.96 4.77 -0.59
CA VAL A 67 -16.52 4.05 -1.74
C VAL A 67 -15.69 2.81 -2.08
N PHE A 68 -14.36 2.93 -2.09
CA PHE A 68 -13.45 1.81 -2.36
C PHE A 68 -13.53 0.73 -1.27
N VAL A 69 -13.59 1.12 0.00
CA VAL A 69 -13.73 0.20 1.13
C VAL A 69 -15.06 -0.55 1.08
N ALA A 70 -16.16 0.15 0.78
CA ALA A 70 -17.48 -0.47 0.66
C ALA A 70 -17.50 -1.50 -0.49
N ALA A 71 -16.94 -1.14 -1.65
CA ALA A 71 -16.82 -2.06 -2.79
C ALA A 71 -15.95 -3.29 -2.47
N ALA A 72 -14.88 -3.11 -1.69
CA ALA A 72 -14.03 -4.21 -1.25
C ALA A 72 -14.77 -5.16 -0.28
N ALA A 73 -15.51 -4.62 0.68
CA ALA A 73 -16.32 -5.40 1.60
C ALA A 73 -17.36 -6.27 0.87
N GLU A 74 -17.97 -5.72 -0.18
CA GLU A 74 -18.96 -6.46 -0.97
C GLU A 74 -18.34 -7.64 -1.74
N ARG A 75 -17.18 -7.44 -2.37
CA ARG A 75 -16.45 -8.53 -3.04
C ARG A 75 -16.10 -9.67 -2.09
N LEU A 76 -15.78 -9.35 -0.84
CA LEU A 76 -15.47 -10.35 0.20
C LEU A 76 -16.71 -11.16 0.56
N ARG A 77 -17.87 -10.53 0.77
CA ARG A 77 -19.13 -11.24 1.08
C ARG A 77 -19.49 -12.27 0.01
N VAL A 78 -19.47 -11.86 -1.26
CA VAL A 78 -19.75 -12.75 -2.40
C VAL A 78 -18.77 -13.93 -2.44
N SER A 79 -17.49 -13.67 -2.17
CA SER A 79 -16.46 -14.71 -2.13
C SER A 79 -16.65 -15.69 -0.96
N GLU A 80 -17.12 -15.21 0.20
CA GLU A 80 -17.43 -16.03 1.37
C GLU A 80 -18.67 -16.90 1.16
N GLU A 81 -19.72 -16.35 0.55
CA GLU A 81 -20.93 -17.10 0.21
C GLU A 81 -20.61 -18.28 -0.72
N GLY A 82 -19.87 -18.03 -1.81
CA GLY A 82 -19.42 -19.10 -2.70
C GLY A 82 -18.45 -20.10 -2.05
N ARG A 83 -17.77 -19.73 -0.96
CA ARG A 83 -16.99 -20.69 -0.15
C ARG A 83 -17.90 -21.55 0.71
N GLN A 84 -18.91 -20.96 1.35
CA GLN A 84 -19.86 -21.69 2.19
C GLN A 84 -20.69 -22.69 1.40
N ASP A 85 -21.14 -22.31 0.20
CA ASP A 85 -21.91 -23.19 -0.69
C ASP A 85 -21.12 -24.47 -1.05
N ARG A 86 -19.85 -24.30 -1.43
CA ARG A 86 -18.93 -25.42 -1.72
C ARG A 86 -18.63 -26.34 -0.53
N MET A 87 -18.84 -25.90 0.70
CA MET A 87 -18.64 -26.74 1.90
C MET A 87 -19.91 -27.50 2.30
N ARG A 88 -21.06 -27.16 1.74
CA ARG A 88 -22.35 -27.81 2.01
C ARG A 88 -22.66 -28.97 1.07
N HIS A 89 -21.91 -29.07 -0.04
CA HIS A 89 -22.00 -30.12 -1.06
C HIS A 89 -20.78 -31.03 -1.03
#